data_AF-A0A7W1KHP7-F1
#
_entry.id   AF-A0A7W1KHP7-F1
#
_cell.length_a   1.000
_cell.length_b   1.000
_cell.length_c   1.000
_cell.angle_alpha   90.00
_cell.angle_beta   90.00
_cell.angle_gamma   90.00
#
_symmetry.space_group_name_H-M   'P 1'
#
loop_
_entity.id
_entity.type
_entity.pdbx_description
1 polymer ?
#
loop_
_entity_poly.entity_id
_entity_poly.type
_entity_poly.pdbx_seq_one_letter_code
_entity_poly.pdbx_strand_id
1 'polypeptide(L)'
;MKYFYIYSAGGGAGDWNGVKRVWSQSMPSELKKSVLIKFGDIFFNHASAKLPIKPKNWVSLTNARDWLSISVNDPTVKTSTEIILDNGTSKLINFISHGVTKDPVRIIEEFEKIIYEYDVIKKYADVIKVSGIDFAVSIDLPNTFKIRSQSVGTSTDFFNVTHYSKLIELCASYANQLYQSIGDGAENRIMLTVNGLWTKNELSNYLSRLDFDPKNIAVGALTKATEEEIRLAVNTINEVIGINKINRIHFLGCGGIKKSSIIKNMVNGDRISVDNSTPMNRAIDGNTSNTSYSGYFDMDSRKLYRINNLTAAAVLSIHSTSSNKYFSDSEMEGIIGLILKHQNGQSGHETYDARAKLSFHNHLVFANNAN
;
A
#
# COMPACT_ATOMS: atom_id res chain seq x y z
N MET A 1 -7.01 -3.42 15.86
CA MET A 1 -5.82 -3.17 15.00
C MET A 1 -6.22 -2.19 13.91
N LYS A 2 -5.40 -1.20 13.57
CA LYS A 2 -5.79 -0.15 12.60
C LYS A 2 -5.70 -0.63 11.15
N TYR A 3 -6.63 -0.19 10.31
CA TYR A 3 -6.61 -0.40 8.86
C TYR A 3 -6.25 0.88 8.12
N PHE A 4 -5.25 0.84 7.24
CA PHE A 4 -4.86 1.98 6.41
C PHE A 4 -5.41 1.81 4.98
N TYR A 5 -6.16 2.81 4.52
CA TYR A 5 -6.60 2.89 3.13
C TYR A 5 -5.41 3.26 2.23
N ILE A 6 -5.13 2.47 1.19
CA ILE A 6 -4.04 2.76 0.26
C ILE A 6 -4.53 3.72 -0.82
N TYR A 7 -3.92 4.89 -0.93
CA TYR A 7 -4.11 5.81 -2.04
C TYR A 7 -2.91 5.77 -3.01
N SER A 8 -3.14 5.29 -4.24
CA SER A 8 -2.09 5.03 -5.24
C SER A 8 -2.33 5.77 -6.57
N ALA A 9 -3.05 6.89 -6.53
CA ALA A 9 -3.50 7.59 -7.74
C ALA A 9 -2.41 8.24 -8.61
N GLY A 10 -1.15 8.17 -8.20
CA GLY A 10 -0.01 8.56 -9.02
C GLY A 10 0.39 7.54 -10.09
N GLY A 11 -0.32 6.40 -10.16
CA GLY A 11 -0.10 5.30 -11.11
C GLY A 11 -0.92 5.32 -12.42
N GLY A 12 -1.69 6.37 -12.70
CA GLY A 12 -2.25 6.62 -14.05
C GLY A 12 -3.45 5.77 -14.50
N ALA A 13 -4.06 4.92 -13.67
CA ALA A 13 -5.28 4.19 -14.04
C ALA A 13 -6.55 5.05 -13.85
N GLY A 14 -7.48 5.01 -14.82
CA GLY A 14 -8.73 5.81 -14.80
C GLY A 14 -9.58 5.63 -13.54
N ASP A 15 -9.51 4.47 -12.90
CA ASP A 15 -10.19 4.17 -11.63
C ASP A 15 -9.76 5.06 -10.47
N TRP A 16 -8.47 5.44 -10.40
CA TRP A 16 -8.00 6.34 -9.36
C TRP A 16 -8.49 7.78 -9.55
N ASN A 17 -8.85 8.17 -10.78
CA ASN A 17 -9.52 9.45 -11.00
C ASN A 17 -10.96 9.42 -10.50
N GLY A 18 -11.63 8.26 -10.55
CA GLY A 18 -12.91 8.05 -9.88
C GLY A 18 -12.78 8.29 -8.37
N VAL A 19 -11.78 7.66 -7.74
CA VAL A 19 -11.47 7.85 -6.31
C VAL A 19 -11.30 9.33 -5.96
N LYS A 20 -10.50 10.08 -6.74
CA LYS A 20 -10.31 11.53 -6.52
C LYS A 20 -11.62 12.32 -6.52
N ARG A 21 -12.53 12.03 -7.46
CA ARG A 21 -13.79 12.75 -7.62
C ARG A 21 -14.76 12.49 -6.48
N VAL A 22 -14.86 11.23 -6.03
CA VAL A 22 -15.85 10.85 -5.01
C VAL A 22 -15.31 10.81 -3.59
N TRP A 23 -14.01 10.98 -3.36
CA TRP A 23 -13.39 10.86 -2.03
C TRP A 23 -14.06 11.73 -0.98
N SER A 24 -14.13 13.05 -1.22
CA SER A 24 -14.61 14.00 -0.23
C SER A 24 -16.04 13.71 0.19
N GLN A 25 -16.88 13.31 -0.77
CA GLN A 25 -18.32 13.08 -0.58
C GLN A 25 -18.69 11.66 -0.14
N SER A 26 -17.93 10.65 -0.56
CA SER A 26 -18.36 9.25 -0.46
C SER A 26 -17.41 8.36 0.31
N MET A 27 -16.17 8.78 0.60
CA MET A 27 -15.29 7.96 1.41
C MET A 27 -15.73 7.96 2.89
N PRO A 28 -15.91 6.79 3.50
CA PRO A 28 -16.26 6.67 4.92
C PRO A 28 -15.25 7.36 5.83
N SER A 29 -15.75 7.98 6.90
CA SER A 29 -14.91 8.72 7.86
C SER A 29 -13.84 7.83 8.49
N GLU A 30 -14.17 6.55 8.71
CA GLU A 30 -13.31 5.51 9.27
C GLU A 30 -12.08 5.28 8.39
N LEU A 31 -12.25 5.26 7.07
CA LEU A 31 -11.15 5.09 6.13
C LEU A 31 -10.34 6.39 5.97
N LYS A 32 -10.97 7.57 6.10
CA LYS A 32 -10.28 8.86 6.02
C LYS A 32 -9.34 9.11 7.19
N LYS A 33 -9.54 8.44 8.34
CA LYS A 33 -8.71 8.60 9.55
C LYS A 33 -7.30 8.03 9.38
N SER A 34 -7.09 7.04 8.53
CA SER A 34 -5.81 6.35 8.37
C SER A 34 -5.54 6.03 6.90
N VAL A 35 -4.59 6.75 6.29
CA VAL A 35 -4.29 6.65 4.86
C VAL A 35 -2.82 6.31 4.65
N LEU A 36 -2.56 5.34 3.78
CA LEU A 36 -1.23 5.05 3.27
C LEU A 36 -1.08 5.68 1.88
N ILE A 37 -0.08 6.54 1.72
CA ILE A 37 0.31 7.11 0.42
C ILE A 37 1.68 6.57 0.03
N LYS A 38 1.95 6.52 -1.27
CA LYS A 38 3.24 6.04 -1.79
C LYS A 38 4.05 7.18 -2.38
N PHE A 39 5.24 7.42 -1.83
CA PHE A 39 6.19 8.40 -2.36
C PHE A 39 6.49 8.12 -3.84
N GLY A 40 6.74 6.86 -4.19
CA GLY A 40 6.94 6.48 -5.58
C GLY A 40 5.76 6.78 -6.50
N ASP A 41 4.52 6.82 -6.02
CA ASP A 41 3.39 7.26 -6.85
C ASP A 41 3.43 8.75 -7.14
N ILE A 42 3.88 9.56 -6.20
CA ILE A 42 3.98 11.01 -6.36
C ILE A 42 5.18 11.38 -7.24
N PHE A 43 6.32 10.73 -7.02
CA PHE A 43 7.61 11.22 -7.49
C PHE A 43 8.31 10.33 -8.53
N PHE A 44 8.00 9.03 -8.63
CA PHE A 44 8.62 8.14 -9.60
C PHE A 44 7.71 7.89 -10.81
N ASN A 45 8.33 7.74 -11.98
CA ASN A 45 7.64 7.40 -13.21
C ASN A 45 7.30 5.91 -13.30
N HIS A 46 6.49 5.57 -14.30
CA HIS A 46 6.29 4.19 -14.72
C HIS A 46 7.51 3.65 -15.47
N ALA A 47 7.59 2.32 -15.58
CA ALA A 47 8.75 1.63 -16.13
C ALA A 47 9.09 1.98 -17.58
N SER A 48 8.12 2.42 -18.38
CA SER A 48 8.30 2.81 -19.78
C SER A 48 8.75 4.27 -19.98
N ALA A 49 8.97 5.03 -18.91
CA ALA A 49 9.40 6.42 -19.02
C ALA A 49 10.89 6.55 -19.34
N LYS A 50 11.31 7.75 -19.77
CA LYS A 50 12.73 8.05 -20.03
C LYS A 50 13.54 8.36 -18.76
N LEU A 51 12.89 8.89 -17.73
CA LEU A 51 13.53 9.27 -16.47
C LEU A 51 12.87 8.50 -15.31
N PRO A 52 13.64 8.11 -14.28
CA PRO A 52 13.09 7.40 -13.12
C PRO A 52 12.15 8.28 -12.28
N ILE A 53 12.37 9.60 -12.28
CA ILE A 53 11.57 10.59 -11.55
C ILE A 53 10.59 11.35 -12.44
N LYS A 54 9.53 11.90 -11.82
CA LYS A 54 8.58 12.85 -12.41
C LYS A 54 9.10 14.28 -12.20
N PRO A 55 9.75 14.95 -13.17
CA PRO A 55 10.49 16.18 -12.91
C PRO A 55 9.64 17.32 -12.34
N LYS A 56 8.42 17.50 -12.90
CA LYS A 56 7.48 18.52 -12.41
C LYS A 56 7.18 18.33 -10.92
N ASN A 57 6.82 17.10 -10.51
CA ASN A 57 6.49 16.80 -9.12
C ASN A 57 7.74 16.86 -8.23
N TRP A 58 8.88 16.37 -8.73
CA TRP A 58 10.16 16.40 -8.01
C TRP A 58 10.54 17.81 -7.59
N VAL A 59 10.39 18.79 -8.48
CA VAL A 59 10.72 20.20 -8.20
C VAL A 59 9.64 20.89 -7.38
N SER A 60 8.36 20.72 -7.75
CA SER A 60 7.28 21.58 -7.22
C SER A 60 6.59 21.06 -5.97
N LEU A 61 6.65 19.77 -5.65
CA LEU A 61 5.94 19.19 -4.51
C LEU A 61 6.90 18.94 -3.35
N THR A 62 6.67 19.62 -2.23
CA THR A 62 7.38 19.42 -0.97
C THR A 62 6.47 18.88 0.13
N ASN A 63 5.15 19.07 0.00
CA ASN A 63 4.16 18.65 0.98
C ASN A 63 3.19 17.61 0.39
N ALA A 64 3.32 16.35 0.83
CA ALA A 64 2.49 15.24 0.42
C ALA A 64 1.06 15.31 1.00
N ARG A 65 0.86 15.91 2.18
CA ARG A 65 -0.49 16.15 2.73
C ARG A 65 -1.25 17.16 1.89
N ASP A 66 -0.61 18.26 1.55
CA ASP A 66 -1.21 19.28 0.68
C ASP A 66 -1.50 18.71 -0.69
N TRP A 67 -0.56 17.95 -1.27
CA TRP A 67 -0.78 17.25 -2.52
C TRP A 67 -2.01 16.32 -2.46
N LEU A 68 -2.14 15.50 -1.41
CA LEU A 68 -3.27 14.59 -1.25
C LEU A 68 -4.57 15.39 -1.09
N SER A 69 -4.60 16.36 -0.16
CA SER A 69 -5.76 17.20 0.12
C SER A 69 -6.30 17.90 -1.13
N ILE A 70 -5.42 18.47 -1.95
CA ILE A 70 -5.78 19.09 -3.25
C ILE A 70 -6.27 18.02 -4.23
N SER A 71 -5.58 16.88 -4.30
CA SER A 71 -5.91 15.82 -5.26
C SER A 71 -7.28 15.20 -5.04
N VAL A 72 -7.72 15.10 -3.79
CA VAL A 72 -9.02 14.51 -3.41
C VAL A 72 -10.07 15.55 -3.00
N ASN A 73 -9.72 16.83 -3.10
CA ASN A 73 -10.54 17.97 -2.67
C ASN A 73 -11.11 17.77 -1.26
N ASP A 74 -10.27 17.38 -0.31
CA ASP A 74 -10.65 17.10 1.08
C ASP A 74 -9.65 17.74 2.06
N PRO A 75 -10.05 18.82 2.77
CA PRO A 75 -9.18 19.50 3.73
C PRO A 75 -8.92 18.68 5.00
N THR A 76 -9.74 17.68 5.35
CA THR A 76 -9.56 16.90 6.58
C THR A 76 -8.25 16.11 6.58
N VAL A 77 -7.72 15.81 5.39
CA VAL A 77 -6.41 15.17 5.21
C VAL A 77 -5.27 15.94 5.90
N LYS A 78 -5.37 17.27 5.97
CA LYS A 78 -4.33 18.12 6.54
C LYS A 78 -4.29 18.07 8.06
N THR A 79 -5.42 17.83 8.71
CA THR A 79 -5.60 18.10 10.14
C THR A 79 -5.91 16.86 10.98
N SER A 80 -6.55 15.84 10.40
CA SER A 80 -7.13 14.73 11.18
C SER A 80 -6.77 13.33 10.68
N THR A 81 -6.08 13.22 9.55
CA THR A 81 -5.71 11.92 8.97
C THR A 81 -4.33 11.50 9.46
N GLU A 82 -4.22 10.31 10.04
CA GLU A 82 -2.94 9.65 10.27
C GLU A 82 -2.42 9.11 8.93
N ILE A 83 -1.17 9.46 8.58
CA ILE A 83 -0.56 9.11 7.30
C ILE A 83 0.66 8.24 7.51
N ILE A 84 0.64 7.08 6.83
CA ILE A 84 1.85 6.33 6.51
C ILE A 84 2.31 6.74 5.12
N LEU A 85 3.55 7.21 5.01
CA LEU A 85 4.22 7.38 3.73
C LEU A 85 5.07 6.14 3.45
N ASP A 86 4.64 5.34 2.48
CA ASP A 86 5.40 4.22 1.93
C ASP A 86 6.44 4.77 0.92
N ASN A 87 7.66 4.21 0.96
CA ASN A 87 8.79 4.63 0.13
C ASN A 87 8.51 4.44 -1.39
N GLY A 88 7.68 3.46 -1.78
CA GLY A 88 7.36 3.15 -3.17
C GLY A 88 8.54 2.75 -4.07
N THR A 89 9.67 2.28 -3.53
CA THR A 89 10.91 1.92 -4.27
C THR A 89 10.69 0.78 -5.27
N SER A 90 9.65 -0.03 -5.10
CA SER A 90 9.20 -1.02 -6.10
C SER A 90 9.01 -0.44 -7.51
N LYS A 91 8.67 0.85 -7.65
CA LYS A 91 8.61 1.53 -8.95
C LYS A 91 9.98 1.76 -9.58
N LEU A 92 10.99 2.10 -8.77
CA LEU A 92 12.36 2.25 -9.26
C LEU A 92 12.91 0.90 -9.71
N ILE A 93 12.71 -0.17 -8.93
CA ILE A 93 13.13 -1.51 -9.34
C ILE A 93 12.44 -1.92 -10.65
N ASN A 94 11.13 -1.65 -10.78
CA ASN A 94 10.41 -1.91 -12.02
C ASN A 94 11.01 -1.12 -13.21
N PHE A 95 11.28 0.17 -13.04
CA PHE A 95 11.94 1.02 -14.03
C PHE A 95 13.29 0.44 -14.48
N ILE A 96 14.17 0.09 -13.53
CA ILE A 96 15.49 -0.49 -13.80
C ILE A 96 15.36 -1.82 -14.55
N SER A 97 14.50 -2.71 -14.05
CA SER A 97 14.33 -4.05 -14.62
C SER A 97 13.73 -4.05 -16.04
N HIS A 98 13.06 -2.96 -16.42
CA HIS A 98 12.53 -2.75 -17.77
C HIS A 98 13.62 -2.23 -18.73
N GLY A 99 14.56 -1.41 -18.24
CA GLY A 99 15.55 -0.71 -19.07
C GLY A 99 16.93 -1.39 -19.17
N VAL A 100 17.33 -2.22 -18.20
CA VAL A 100 18.70 -2.74 -18.13
C VAL A 100 18.74 -4.27 -18.29
N THR A 101 18.30 -5.00 -17.27
CA THR A 101 18.47 -6.45 -17.14
C THR A 101 17.65 -6.97 -15.96
N LYS A 102 17.53 -8.29 -15.86
CA LYS A 102 17.02 -9.01 -14.68
C LYS A 102 18.12 -9.50 -13.73
N ASP A 103 19.38 -9.14 -14.01
CA ASP A 103 20.54 -9.47 -13.17
C ASP A 103 20.51 -8.73 -11.82
N PRO A 104 20.60 -9.41 -10.67
CA PRO A 104 20.41 -8.78 -9.36
C PRO A 104 21.49 -7.77 -9.00
N VAL A 105 22.75 -8.01 -9.39
CA VAL A 105 23.88 -7.13 -9.07
C VAL A 105 23.71 -5.81 -9.83
N ARG A 106 23.42 -5.87 -11.13
CA ARG A 106 23.16 -4.68 -11.94
C ARG A 106 21.92 -3.90 -11.48
N ILE A 107 20.89 -4.60 -11.00
CA ILE A 107 19.71 -3.92 -10.42
C ILE A 107 20.12 -3.13 -9.16
N ILE A 108 20.95 -3.71 -8.29
CA ILE A 108 21.46 -3.04 -7.10
C ILE A 108 22.29 -1.80 -7.50
N GLU A 109 23.25 -1.96 -8.42
CA GLU A 109 24.12 -0.87 -8.87
C GLU A 109 23.33 0.29 -9.48
N GLU A 110 22.37 0.02 -10.36
CA GLU A 110 21.56 1.08 -10.98
C GLU A 110 20.60 1.71 -9.95
N PHE A 111 20.11 0.94 -8.98
CA PHE A 111 19.31 1.49 -7.89
C PHE A 111 20.13 2.45 -7.02
N GLU A 112 21.31 2.05 -6.56
CA GLU A 112 22.23 2.91 -5.80
C GLU A 112 22.56 4.19 -6.56
N LYS A 113 22.85 4.06 -7.86
CA LYS A 113 23.11 5.20 -8.76
C LYS A 113 21.91 6.15 -8.82
N ILE A 114 20.69 5.66 -9.00
CA ILE A 114 19.48 6.50 -9.05
C ILE A 114 19.24 7.18 -7.69
N ILE A 115 19.40 6.46 -6.57
CA ILE A 115 19.24 7.02 -5.23
C ILE A 115 20.18 8.21 -5.03
N TYR A 116 21.44 8.08 -5.47
CA TYR A 116 22.45 9.13 -5.36
C TYR A 116 22.24 10.28 -6.37
N GLU A 117 22.10 9.98 -7.66
CA GLU A 117 22.00 10.97 -8.76
C GLU A 117 20.81 11.91 -8.55
N TYR A 118 19.68 11.39 -8.05
CA TYR A 118 18.47 12.17 -7.83
C TYR A 118 18.31 12.67 -6.39
N ASP A 119 19.25 12.35 -5.49
CA ASP A 119 19.19 12.71 -4.07
C ASP A 119 17.86 12.28 -3.40
N VAL A 120 17.48 11.02 -3.64
CA VAL A 120 16.15 10.49 -3.31
C VAL A 120 15.91 10.51 -1.79
N ILE A 121 16.93 10.18 -1.00
CA ILE A 121 16.83 10.12 0.46
C ILE A 121 16.56 11.51 1.03
N LYS A 122 17.29 12.53 0.58
CA LYS A 122 17.04 13.91 1.02
C LYS A 122 15.66 14.38 0.60
N LYS A 123 15.25 14.13 -0.66
CA LYS A 123 13.91 14.48 -1.11
C LYS A 123 12.83 13.82 -0.24
N TYR A 124 13.02 12.55 0.10
CA TYR A 124 12.11 11.80 0.95
C TYR A 124 12.04 12.38 2.37
N ALA A 125 13.21 12.65 2.98
CA ALA A 125 13.31 13.28 4.30
C ALA A 125 12.64 14.66 4.34
N ASP A 126 12.86 15.49 3.32
CA ASP A 126 12.26 16.82 3.23
C ASP A 126 10.73 16.75 3.13
N VAL A 127 10.21 15.82 2.32
CA VAL A 127 8.76 15.58 2.25
C VAL A 127 8.22 15.12 3.60
N ILE A 128 8.90 14.23 4.31
CA ILE A 128 8.48 13.75 5.64
C ILE A 128 8.39 14.90 6.64
N LYS A 129 9.43 15.76 6.69
CA LYS A 129 9.51 16.90 7.60
C LYS A 129 8.42 17.92 7.31
N VAL A 130 8.33 18.38 6.06
CA VAL A 130 7.42 19.47 5.65
C VAL A 130 5.95 19.02 5.71
N SER A 131 5.67 17.77 5.36
CA SER A 131 4.27 17.29 5.31
C SER A 131 3.71 16.89 6.67
N GLY A 132 4.50 16.87 7.75
CA GLY A 132 4.05 16.33 9.04
C GLY A 132 3.53 14.90 8.90
N ILE A 133 4.28 14.04 8.21
CA ILE A 133 3.95 12.61 8.10
C ILE A 133 4.09 11.96 9.49
N ASP A 134 3.07 11.19 9.90
CA ASP A 134 3.08 10.49 11.19
C ASP A 134 4.12 9.37 11.19
N PHE A 135 4.12 8.58 10.11
CA PHE A 135 5.00 7.44 9.96
C PHE A 135 5.53 7.32 8.52
N ALA A 136 6.84 7.11 8.38
CA ALA A 136 7.49 6.98 7.08
C ALA A 136 8.27 5.66 6.99
N VAL A 137 7.94 4.82 6.03
CA VAL A 137 8.60 3.54 5.79
C VAL A 137 10.03 3.80 5.31
N SER A 138 11.03 3.16 5.93
CA SER A 138 12.42 3.32 5.53
C SER A 138 12.65 2.75 4.12
N ILE A 139 13.59 3.33 3.39
CA ILE A 139 13.92 2.89 2.03
C ILE A 139 14.51 1.47 2.07
N ASP A 140 13.99 0.62 1.20
CA ASP A 140 14.45 -0.76 0.98
C ASP A 140 14.59 -1.06 -0.52
N LEU A 141 15.26 -2.18 -0.84
CA LEU A 141 15.21 -2.79 -2.17
C LEU A 141 14.23 -3.98 -2.14
N PRO A 142 12.96 -3.78 -2.51
CA PRO A 142 12.01 -4.88 -2.56
C PRO A 142 12.28 -5.76 -3.78
N ASN A 143 12.12 -7.08 -3.62
CA ASN A 143 11.82 -7.94 -4.77
C ASN A 143 10.55 -7.42 -5.43
N THR A 144 10.53 -7.29 -6.77
CA THR A 144 9.33 -6.77 -7.44
C THR A 144 8.15 -7.70 -7.20
N PHE A 145 7.19 -7.24 -6.40
CA PHE A 145 5.89 -7.88 -6.36
C PHE A 145 5.20 -7.70 -7.71
N LYS A 146 4.85 -8.83 -8.35
CA LYS A 146 3.92 -8.98 -9.49
C LYS A 146 3.56 -7.64 -10.14
N ILE A 147 4.37 -7.20 -11.10
CA ILE A 147 3.83 -6.35 -12.15
C ILE A 147 2.78 -7.24 -12.83
N ARG A 148 1.49 -6.94 -12.65
CA ARG A 148 0.45 -7.51 -13.52
C ARG A 148 0.67 -6.91 -14.91
N SER A 149 1.69 -7.34 -15.62
CA SER A 149 1.62 -7.31 -17.07
C SER A 149 0.48 -8.27 -17.45
N GLN A 150 -0.32 -7.91 -18.46
CA GLN A 150 -1.35 -8.80 -18.99
C GLN A 150 -0.77 -10.12 -19.55
N SER A 151 0.56 -10.24 -19.60
CA SER A 151 1.27 -11.49 -19.82
C SER A 151 1.32 -12.34 -18.54
N VAL A 152 0.77 -13.55 -18.65
CA VAL A 152 0.83 -14.62 -17.65
C VAL A 152 2.29 -14.89 -17.23
N GLY A 153 2.58 -14.93 -15.93
CA GLY A 153 3.76 -15.62 -15.39
C GLY A 153 4.94 -14.80 -14.84
N THR A 154 4.90 -13.48 -14.76
CA THR A 154 6.06 -12.67 -14.32
C THR A 154 6.09 -12.40 -12.80
N SER A 155 6.32 -13.43 -11.98
CA SER A 155 6.92 -13.22 -10.65
C SER A 155 8.43 -13.28 -10.84
N THR A 156 9.09 -12.12 -10.86
CA THR A 156 10.55 -12.05 -10.88
C THR A 156 11.04 -11.78 -9.47
N ASP A 157 11.36 -12.87 -8.75
CA ASP A 157 12.19 -12.77 -7.57
C ASP A 157 13.63 -12.63 -8.07
N PHE A 158 14.14 -11.41 -8.07
CA PHE A 158 15.50 -11.11 -8.54
C PHE A 158 16.52 -11.50 -7.47
N PHE A 159 16.22 -11.20 -6.21
CA PHE A 159 17.13 -11.40 -5.10
C PHE A 159 16.89 -12.74 -4.42
N ASN A 160 17.98 -13.49 -4.21
CA ASN A 160 18.01 -14.76 -3.51
C ASN A 160 18.96 -14.70 -2.30
N VAL A 161 19.13 -15.83 -1.61
CA VAL A 161 19.94 -15.95 -0.37
C VAL A 161 21.36 -15.40 -0.51
N THR A 162 22.01 -15.53 -1.67
CA THR A 162 23.40 -15.04 -1.86
C THR A 162 23.49 -13.52 -1.85
N HIS A 163 22.38 -12.82 -2.03
CA HIS A 163 22.32 -11.35 -2.06
C HIS A 163 21.83 -10.74 -0.75
N TYR A 164 21.27 -11.54 0.17
CA TYR A 164 20.59 -11.03 1.37
C TYR A 164 21.52 -10.22 2.28
N SER A 165 22.77 -10.65 2.47
CA SER A 165 23.73 -9.88 3.28
C SER A 165 23.93 -8.47 2.73
N LYS A 166 24.15 -8.33 1.42
CA LYS A 166 24.32 -7.03 0.76
C LYS A 166 23.05 -6.19 0.85
N LEU A 167 21.87 -6.80 0.69
CA LEU A 167 20.59 -6.09 0.84
C LEU A 167 20.37 -5.59 2.26
N ILE A 168 20.69 -6.39 3.28
CA ILE A 168 20.63 -5.97 4.69
C ILE A 168 21.52 -4.75 4.92
N GLU A 169 22.75 -4.77 4.39
CA GLU A 169 23.70 -3.66 4.51
C GLU A 169 23.19 -2.38 3.84
N LEU A 170 22.64 -2.50 2.63
CA LEU A 170 22.08 -1.36 1.90
C LEU A 170 20.85 -0.79 2.61
N CYS A 171 19.92 -1.63 3.04
CA CYS A 171 18.75 -1.20 3.80
C CYS A 171 19.16 -0.52 5.11
N ALA A 172 20.25 -0.94 5.75
CA ALA A 172 20.72 -0.31 6.99
C ALA A 172 21.32 1.06 6.70
N SER A 173 22.16 1.14 5.67
CA SER A 173 22.74 2.40 5.18
C SER A 173 21.66 3.42 4.83
N TYR A 174 20.61 3.02 4.10
CA TYR A 174 19.52 3.92 3.75
C TYR A 174 18.68 4.34 4.95
N ALA A 175 18.43 3.43 5.91
CA ALA A 175 17.74 3.77 7.15
C ALA A 175 18.53 4.79 7.97
N ASN A 176 19.85 4.62 8.11
CA ASN A 176 20.73 5.55 8.83
C ASN A 176 20.81 6.91 8.13
N GLN A 177 20.97 6.93 6.80
CA GLN A 177 20.96 8.18 6.03
C GLN A 177 19.63 8.94 6.16
N LEU A 178 18.50 8.21 6.15
CA LEU A 178 17.18 8.81 6.36
C LEU A 178 17.05 9.36 7.78
N TYR A 179 17.49 8.61 8.79
CA TYR A 179 17.51 9.04 10.19
C TYR A 179 18.30 10.35 10.37
N GLN A 180 19.52 10.39 9.84
CA GLN A 180 20.36 11.60 9.86
C GLN A 180 19.74 12.77 9.08
N SER A 181 19.09 12.51 7.95
CA SER A 181 18.48 13.56 7.10
C SER A 181 17.20 14.16 7.69
N ILE A 182 16.47 13.40 8.52
CA ILE A 182 15.31 13.89 9.27
C ILE A 182 15.76 14.65 10.53
N GLY A 183 16.77 14.15 11.24
CA GLY A 183 17.31 14.77 12.45
C GLY A 183 16.46 14.47 13.69
N ASP A 184 16.33 15.46 14.59
CA ASP A 184 15.70 15.27 15.90
C ASP A 184 14.29 14.67 15.81
N GLY A 185 14.07 13.60 16.57
CA GLY A 185 12.79 12.89 16.64
C GLY A 185 12.51 11.94 15.47
N ALA A 186 13.47 11.72 14.56
CA ALA A 186 13.36 10.80 13.44
C ALA A 186 12.95 9.38 13.86
N GLU A 187 13.42 8.89 15.00
CA GLU A 187 13.13 7.54 15.49
C GLU A 187 11.64 7.34 15.83
N ASN A 188 10.91 8.43 16.10
CA ASN A 188 9.46 8.38 16.35
C ASN A 188 8.65 8.36 15.05
N ARG A 189 9.25 8.74 13.90
CA ARG A 189 8.57 8.81 12.60
C ARG A 189 8.97 7.69 11.65
N ILE A 190 10.23 7.26 11.67
CA ILE A 190 10.71 6.21 10.77
C ILE A 190 10.11 4.87 11.21
N MET A 191 9.47 4.19 10.27
CA MET A 191 9.14 2.77 10.36
C MET A 191 10.22 1.98 9.66
N LEU A 192 11.08 1.32 10.45
CA LEU A 192 12.13 0.48 9.91
C LEU A 192 11.52 -0.69 9.14
N THR A 193 11.87 -0.82 7.86
CA THR A 193 11.40 -1.92 7.02
C THR A 193 12.12 -3.21 7.38
N VAL A 194 11.37 -4.17 7.89
CA VAL A 194 11.83 -5.52 8.24
C VAL A 194 11.22 -6.51 7.26
N ASN A 195 12.04 -7.40 6.70
CA ASN A 195 11.53 -8.52 5.92
C ASN A 195 11.00 -9.59 6.88
N GLY A 196 9.70 -9.90 6.80
CA GLY A 196 9.08 -10.90 7.68
C GLY A 196 9.60 -12.33 7.51
N LEU A 197 10.36 -12.61 6.44
CA LEU A 197 10.96 -13.92 6.18
C LEU A 197 12.40 -14.05 6.68
N TRP A 198 12.98 -12.98 7.25
CA TRP A 198 14.31 -13.05 7.83
C TRP A 198 14.35 -13.95 9.06
N THR A 199 15.46 -14.67 9.18
CA THR A 199 15.84 -15.42 10.37
C THR A 199 16.17 -14.46 11.52
N LYS A 200 16.23 -14.99 12.74
CA LYS A 200 16.68 -14.22 13.92
C LYS A 200 18.07 -13.61 13.70
N ASN A 201 18.99 -14.35 13.09
CA ASN A 201 20.36 -13.90 12.86
C ASN A 201 20.41 -12.75 11.83
N GLU A 202 19.64 -12.85 10.75
CA GLU A 202 19.55 -11.78 9.75
C GLU A 202 18.93 -10.52 10.34
N LEU A 203 17.87 -10.65 11.14
CA LEU A 203 17.25 -9.52 11.82
C LEU A 203 18.19 -8.87 12.84
N SER A 204 18.88 -9.67 13.67
CA SER A 204 19.87 -9.15 14.61
C SER A 204 21.03 -8.44 13.91
N ASN A 205 21.55 -9.01 12.81
CA ASN A 205 22.59 -8.39 11.98
C ASN A 205 22.12 -7.07 11.36
N TYR A 206 20.85 -6.99 10.96
CA TYR A 206 20.29 -5.75 10.45
C TYR A 206 20.25 -4.66 11.54
N LEU A 207 19.73 -5.00 12.72
CA LEU A 207 19.60 -4.07 13.84
C LEU A 207 20.95 -3.60 14.38
N SER A 208 21.97 -4.46 14.41
CA SER A 208 23.32 -4.09 14.86
C SER A 208 24.04 -3.09 13.95
N ARG A 209 23.48 -2.79 12.77
CA ARG A 209 24.04 -1.85 11.79
C ARG A 209 23.33 -0.50 11.80
N LEU A 210 22.32 -0.32 12.64
CA LEU A 210 21.57 0.93 12.73
C LEU A 210 22.25 1.91 13.69
N ASP A 211 22.21 3.19 13.33
CA ASP A 211 22.71 4.29 14.17
C ASP A 211 21.66 4.74 15.21
N PHE A 212 20.53 4.04 15.29
CA PHE A 212 19.40 4.38 16.16
C PHE A 212 18.61 3.12 16.56
N ASP A 213 17.89 3.21 17.68
CA ASP A 213 16.97 2.15 18.12
C ASP A 213 15.58 2.39 17.51
N PRO A 214 15.08 1.51 16.62
CA PRO A 214 13.82 1.72 15.93
C PRO A 214 12.62 1.60 16.90
N LYS A 215 11.83 2.68 17.02
CA LYS A 215 10.58 2.65 17.81
C LYS A 215 9.36 2.20 17.01
N ASN A 216 9.47 2.13 15.68
CA ASN A 216 8.40 1.71 14.78
C ASN A 216 8.97 0.78 13.70
N ILE A 217 8.20 -0.21 13.29
CA ILE A 217 8.60 -1.16 12.24
C ILE A 217 7.50 -1.38 11.21
N ALA A 218 7.90 -1.50 9.95
CA ALA A 218 7.06 -1.93 8.85
C ALA A 218 7.51 -3.33 8.40
N VAL A 219 6.60 -4.31 8.41
CA VAL A 219 6.90 -5.70 8.10
C VAL A 219 6.47 -6.01 6.67
N GLY A 220 7.44 -6.24 5.79
CA GLY A 220 7.26 -6.57 4.38
C GLY A 220 7.30 -8.08 4.09
N ALA A 221 7.24 -8.42 2.81
CA ALA A 221 7.37 -9.78 2.24
C ALA A 221 6.31 -10.83 2.63
N LEU A 222 5.32 -10.49 3.47
CA LEU A 222 4.30 -11.45 3.94
C LEU A 222 3.04 -11.55 3.06
N THR A 223 2.96 -10.82 1.95
CA THR A 223 1.75 -10.81 1.11
C THR A 223 1.39 -12.18 0.52
N LYS A 224 2.39 -13.03 0.20
CA LYS A 224 2.18 -14.41 -0.28
C LYS A 224 2.38 -15.47 0.82
N ALA A 225 2.77 -15.06 2.01
CA ALA A 225 3.13 -15.97 3.08
C ALA A 225 1.95 -16.86 3.49
N THR A 226 2.26 -18.09 3.88
CA THR A 226 1.34 -19.02 4.52
C THR A 226 0.99 -18.53 5.93
N GLU A 227 0.05 -19.21 6.58
CA GLU A 227 -0.30 -18.90 7.96
C GLU A 227 0.86 -19.18 8.91
N GLU A 228 1.57 -20.29 8.71
CA GLU A 228 2.75 -20.68 9.49
C GLU A 228 3.88 -19.66 9.33
N GLU A 229 4.13 -19.19 8.11
CA GLU A 229 5.16 -18.17 7.84
C GLU A 229 4.83 -16.83 8.51
N ILE A 230 3.57 -16.40 8.52
CA ILE A 230 3.13 -15.20 9.25
C ILE A 230 3.36 -15.39 10.76
N ARG A 231 3.01 -16.56 11.30
CA ARG A 231 3.21 -16.86 12.72
C ARG A 231 4.70 -16.84 13.09
N LEU A 232 5.53 -17.47 12.27
CA LEU A 232 6.97 -17.46 12.44
C LEU A 232 7.54 -16.03 12.39
N ALA A 233 7.10 -15.21 11.44
CA ALA A 233 7.53 -13.82 11.32
C ALA A 233 7.24 -13.01 12.59
N VAL A 234 6.00 -13.09 13.10
CA VAL A 234 5.60 -12.39 14.33
C VAL A 234 6.41 -12.87 15.54
N ASN A 235 6.64 -14.18 15.66
CA ASN A 235 7.45 -14.73 16.75
C ASN A 235 8.91 -14.28 16.68
N THR A 236 9.53 -14.34 15.50
CA THR A 236 10.90 -13.88 15.27
C THR A 236 11.07 -12.40 15.65
N ILE A 237 10.13 -11.55 15.21
CA ILE A 237 10.11 -10.13 15.57
C ILE A 237 10.00 -9.96 17.09
N ASN A 238 9.11 -10.71 17.74
CA ASN A 238 8.94 -10.63 19.19
C ASN A 238 10.17 -11.10 19.98
N GLU A 239 10.86 -12.13 19.52
CA GLU A 239 12.04 -12.67 20.19
C GLU A 239 13.27 -11.78 20.03
N VAL A 240 13.45 -11.13 18.87
CA VAL A 240 14.63 -10.30 18.58
C VAL A 240 14.43 -8.84 19.01
N ILE A 241 13.28 -8.25 18.68
CA ILE A 241 13.00 -6.82 18.94
C ILE A 241 12.21 -6.65 20.24
N GLY A 242 11.27 -7.55 20.50
CA GLY A 242 10.29 -7.41 21.57
C GLY A 242 9.15 -6.49 21.14
N ILE A 243 8.01 -7.08 20.71
CA ILE A 243 6.86 -6.33 20.15
C ILE A 243 6.30 -5.32 21.17
N ASN A 244 6.45 -5.58 22.47
CA ASN A 244 6.02 -4.68 23.52
C ASN A 244 6.84 -3.39 23.64
N LYS A 245 8.06 -3.36 23.08
CA LYS A 245 8.93 -2.18 23.07
C LYS A 245 8.66 -1.24 21.87
N ILE A 246 7.89 -1.72 20.89
CA ILE A 246 7.62 -1.00 19.65
C ILE A 246 6.31 -0.21 19.76
N ASN A 247 6.37 1.07 19.40
CA ASN A 247 5.23 2.00 19.43
C ASN A 247 4.23 1.74 18.29
N ARG A 248 4.73 1.31 17.12
CA ARG A 248 3.92 1.03 15.94
C ARG A 248 4.50 -0.13 15.12
N ILE A 249 3.66 -1.12 14.81
CA ILE A 249 3.96 -2.19 13.86
C ILE A 249 2.95 -2.10 12.72
N HIS A 250 3.44 -2.02 11.48
CA HIS A 250 2.59 -2.05 10.30
C HIS A 250 2.94 -3.25 9.42
N PHE A 251 1.97 -4.10 9.11
CA PHE A 251 2.18 -5.25 8.23
C PHE A 251 1.75 -4.91 6.80
N LEU A 252 2.74 -4.69 5.94
CA LEU A 252 2.57 -4.23 4.56
C LEU A 252 1.84 -5.29 3.73
N GLY A 253 0.71 -4.91 3.12
CA GLY A 253 -0.11 -5.75 2.25
C GLY A 253 -0.79 -6.94 2.96
N CYS A 254 -0.84 -6.94 4.30
CA CYS A 254 -1.35 -8.07 5.08
C CYS A 254 -2.76 -7.87 5.63
N GLY A 255 -3.46 -6.81 5.23
CA GLY A 255 -4.83 -6.52 5.65
C GLY A 255 -5.91 -7.42 5.06
N GLY A 256 -5.56 -8.50 4.35
CA GLY A 256 -6.54 -9.48 3.86
C GLY A 256 -7.30 -10.17 4.99
N ILE A 257 -8.57 -10.54 4.78
CA ILE A 257 -9.46 -11.09 5.82
C ILE A 257 -8.79 -12.21 6.64
N LYS A 258 -8.23 -13.23 5.98
CA LYS A 258 -7.53 -14.34 6.67
C LYS A 258 -6.28 -13.86 7.41
N LYS A 259 -5.41 -13.10 6.73
CA LYS A 259 -4.10 -12.67 7.27
C LYS A 259 -4.23 -11.72 8.46
N SER A 260 -5.08 -10.71 8.34
CA SER A 260 -5.38 -9.78 9.42
C SER A 260 -5.97 -10.50 10.64
N SER A 261 -6.80 -11.53 10.46
CA SER A 261 -7.31 -12.35 11.57
C SER A 261 -6.19 -13.12 12.27
N ILE A 262 -5.25 -13.72 11.53
CA ILE A 262 -4.08 -14.41 12.10
C ILE A 262 -3.23 -13.43 12.91
N ILE A 263 -2.89 -12.28 12.33
CA ILE A 263 -2.08 -11.24 12.99
C ILE A 263 -2.79 -10.76 14.26
N LYS A 264 -4.08 -10.43 14.19
CA LYS A 264 -4.90 -9.98 15.33
C LYS A 264 -4.91 -10.98 16.49
N ASN A 265 -4.91 -12.28 16.17
CA ASN A 265 -4.88 -13.35 17.18
C ASN A 265 -3.51 -13.51 17.86
N MET A 266 -2.43 -13.01 17.25
CA MET A 266 -1.07 -13.08 17.82
C MET A 266 -0.66 -11.78 18.51
N VAL A 267 -1.01 -10.66 17.89
CA VAL A 267 -0.68 -9.31 18.33
C VAL A 267 -1.90 -8.41 18.12
N ASN A 268 -2.45 -7.90 19.22
CA ASN A 268 -3.60 -7.01 19.17
C ASN A 268 -3.29 -5.66 19.85
N GLY A 269 -4.06 -4.65 19.49
CA GLY A 269 -3.97 -3.29 20.03
C GLY A 269 -3.82 -2.21 18.96
N ASP A 270 -3.97 -0.97 19.40
CA ASP A 270 -3.97 0.20 18.52
C ASP A 270 -2.60 0.55 17.95
N ARG A 271 -1.53 -0.10 18.42
CA ARG A 271 -0.17 -0.04 17.87
C ARG A 271 0.05 -0.93 16.64
N ILE A 272 -0.82 -1.90 16.40
CA ILE A 272 -0.73 -2.78 15.24
C ILE A 272 -1.58 -2.21 14.11
N SER A 273 -1.08 -2.30 12.88
CA SER A 273 -1.79 -1.84 11.70
C SER A 273 -1.51 -2.67 10.45
N VAL A 274 -2.42 -2.60 9.48
CA VAL A 274 -2.36 -3.32 8.21
C VAL A 274 -2.88 -2.45 7.07
N ASP A 275 -2.45 -2.75 5.84
CA ASP A 275 -3.04 -2.23 4.60
C ASP A 275 -3.33 -3.39 3.63
N ASN A 276 -4.20 -3.15 2.64
CA ASN A 276 -4.45 -4.14 1.59
C ASN A 276 -5.01 -3.50 0.31
N SER A 277 -4.46 -3.88 -0.84
CA SER A 277 -4.94 -3.46 -2.16
C SER A 277 -6.06 -4.33 -2.73
N THR A 278 -6.35 -5.48 -2.12
CA THR A 278 -7.41 -6.41 -2.58
C THR A 278 -8.78 -5.74 -2.77
N PRO A 279 -9.27 -4.89 -1.83
CA PRO A 279 -10.58 -4.27 -1.98
C PRO A 279 -10.72 -3.42 -3.25
N MET A 280 -9.72 -2.56 -3.50
CA MET A 280 -9.61 -1.78 -4.73
C MET A 280 -9.52 -2.70 -5.96
N ASN A 281 -8.58 -3.65 -5.95
CA ASN A 281 -8.36 -4.54 -7.09
C ASN A 281 -9.62 -5.33 -7.47
N ARG A 282 -10.41 -5.80 -6.49
CA ARG A 282 -11.66 -6.51 -6.77
C ARG A 282 -12.77 -5.58 -7.25
N ALA A 283 -12.84 -4.35 -6.74
CA ALA A 283 -13.80 -3.37 -7.25
C ALA A 283 -13.54 -3.01 -8.73
N ILE A 284 -12.27 -3.02 -9.15
CA ILE A 284 -11.85 -2.66 -10.51
C ILE A 284 -11.52 -3.88 -11.40
N ASP A 285 -11.78 -5.11 -10.97
CA ASP A 285 -11.48 -6.30 -11.80
C ASP A 285 -12.38 -6.37 -13.06
N GLY A 286 -13.55 -5.73 -13.06
CA GLY A 286 -14.49 -5.71 -14.17
C GLY A 286 -13.93 -4.99 -15.40
N ASN A 287 -13.93 -5.64 -16.56
CA ASN A 287 -13.47 -5.06 -17.83
C ASN A 287 -14.63 -4.70 -18.75
N THR A 288 -14.37 -3.84 -19.74
CA THR A 288 -15.38 -3.34 -20.69
C THR A 288 -15.83 -4.37 -21.73
N SER A 289 -15.15 -5.51 -21.79
CA SER A 289 -15.49 -6.64 -22.68
C SER A 289 -16.39 -7.68 -22.01
N ASN A 290 -16.79 -7.44 -20.75
CA ASN A 290 -17.63 -8.35 -19.96
C ASN A 290 -17.02 -9.76 -19.75
N THR A 291 -15.69 -9.90 -19.81
CA THR A 291 -14.99 -11.18 -19.60
C THR A 291 -14.37 -11.30 -18.21
N SER A 292 -14.32 -10.20 -17.46
CA SER A 292 -13.99 -10.16 -16.03
C SER A 292 -14.98 -9.25 -15.31
N TYR A 293 -15.18 -9.52 -14.02
CA TYR A 293 -16.24 -8.89 -13.22
C TYR A 293 -15.71 -8.24 -11.96
N SER A 294 -16.19 -7.03 -11.70
CA SER A 294 -16.04 -6.35 -10.41
C SER A 294 -16.63 -7.19 -9.29
N GLY A 295 -16.10 -7.03 -8.09
CA GLY A 295 -16.43 -7.86 -6.94
C GLY A 295 -16.97 -7.05 -5.77
N TYR A 296 -18.10 -7.50 -5.22
CA TYR A 296 -18.69 -7.02 -3.98
C TYR A 296 -18.28 -7.94 -2.84
N PHE A 297 -17.73 -7.39 -1.76
CA PHE A 297 -17.56 -8.14 -0.52
C PHE A 297 -18.76 -7.94 0.39
N ASP A 298 -19.34 -9.04 0.86
CA ASP A 298 -20.40 -8.99 1.86
C ASP A 298 -19.85 -8.54 3.22
N MET A 299 -20.55 -7.65 3.91
CA MET A 299 -20.14 -7.11 5.22
C MET A 299 -20.10 -8.20 6.29
N ASP A 300 -21.05 -9.12 6.27
CA ASP A 300 -21.24 -10.08 7.35
C ASP A 300 -20.38 -11.33 7.12
N SER A 301 -20.54 -12.00 5.97
CA SER A 301 -19.80 -13.22 5.66
C SER A 301 -18.39 -12.99 5.11
N ARG A 302 -18.08 -11.75 4.68
CA ARG A 302 -16.79 -11.36 4.09
C ARG A 302 -16.48 -12.10 2.78
N LYS A 303 -17.48 -12.76 2.20
CA LYS A 303 -17.37 -13.48 0.92
C LYS A 303 -17.38 -12.50 -0.25
N LEU A 304 -16.64 -12.85 -1.31
CA LEU A 304 -16.60 -12.09 -2.55
C LEU A 304 -17.65 -12.62 -3.53
N TYR A 305 -18.51 -11.73 -4.02
CA TYR A 305 -19.50 -11.98 -5.05
C TYR A 305 -19.14 -11.19 -6.30
N ARG A 306 -19.07 -11.88 -7.46
CA ARG A 306 -18.79 -11.23 -8.75
C ARG A 306 -20.07 -10.59 -9.29
N ILE A 307 -19.98 -9.35 -9.76
CA ILE A 307 -21.11 -8.55 -10.25
C ILE A 307 -21.24 -8.75 -11.76
N ASN A 308 -22.33 -9.39 -12.19
CA ASN A 308 -22.73 -9.53 -13.59
C ASN A 308 -24.26 -9.56 -13.71
N ASN A 309 -24.78 -9.66 -14.93
CA ASN A 309 -26.22 -9.63 -15.19
C ASN A 309 -27.00 -10.74 -14.47
N LEU A 310 -26.37 -11.88 -14.14
CA LEU A 310 -27.00 -13.00 -13.44
C LEU A 310 -26.95 -12.86 -11.92
N THR A 311 -25.93 -12.18 -11.40
CA THR A 311 -25.66 -12.10 -9.95
C THR A 311 -26.04 -10.76 -9.32
N ALA A 312 -26.32 -9.72 -10.11
CA ALA A 312 -26.59 -8.37 -9.60
C ALA A 312 -27.74 -8.32 -8.59
N ALA A 313 -28.88 -8.96 -8.89
CA ALA A 313 -30.02 -9.02 -7.99
C ALA A 313 -29.69 -9.76 -6.67
N ALA A 314 -28.90 -10.82 -6.75
CA ALA A 314 -28.44 -11.54 -5.55
C ALA A 314 -27.50 -10.68 -4.70
N VAL A 315 -26.57 -9.95 -5.32
CA VAL A 315 -25.69 -9.01 -4.61
C VAL A 315 -26.49 -7.91 -3.91
N LEU A 316 -27.52 -7.35 -4.56
CA LEU A 316 -28.39 -6.34 -3.95
C LEU A 316 -29.20 -6.91 -2.78
N SER A 317 -29.68 -8.14 -2.89
CA SER A 317 -30.37 -8.83 -1.79
C SER A 317 -29.44 -9.12 -0.59
N ILE A 318 -28.20 -9.51 -0.86
CA ILE A 318 -27.18 -9.66 0.18
C ILE A 318 -26.93 -8.30 0.85
N HIS A 319 -26.73 -7.23 0.06
CA HIS A 319 -26.50 -5.89 0.58
C HIS A 319 -27.66 -5.37 1.44
N SER A 320 -28.90 -5.59 1.01
CA SER A 320 -30.08 -5.07 1.72
C SER A 320 -30.26 -5.70 3.10
N THR A 321 -29.79 -6.94 3.26
CA THR A 321 -29.82 -7.70 4.50
C THR A 321 -28.54 -7.59 5.34
N SER A 322 -27.46 -7.02 4.78
CA SER A 322 -26.19 -6.85 5.49
C SER A 322 -26.32 -5.92 6.70
N SER A 323 -25.66 -6.28 7.81
CA SER A 323 -25.49 -5.37 8.94
C SER A 323 -24.49 -4.25 8.60
N ASN A 324 -24.67 -3.06 9.20
CA ASN A 324 -23.74 -1.93 9.09
C ASN A 324 -23.41 -1.48 7.65
N LYS A 325 -24.37 -1.57 6.72
CA LYS A 325 -24.21 -1.06 5.36
C LYS A 325 -23.92 0.45 5.36
N TYR A 326 -22.89 0.86 4.62
CA TYR A 326 -22.50 2.26 4.50
C TYR A 326 -23.30 3.00 3.43
N PHE A 327 -23.46 2.40 2.27
CA PHE A 327 -24.36 2.92 1.23
C PHE A 327 -25.78 2.44 1.48
N SER A 328 -26.75 3.27 1.14
CA SER A 328 -28.16 2.86 1.11
C SER A 328 -28.43 1.86 -0.01
N ASP A 329 -29.56 1.15 0.06
CA ASP A 329 -29.94 0.17 -0.97
C ASP A 329 -30.07 0.82 -2.35
N SER A 330 -30.65 2.02 -2.40
CA SER A 330 -30.79 2.80 -3.64
C SER A 330 -29.44 3.24 -4.20
N GLU A 331 -28.49 3.66 -3.35
CA GLU A 331 -27.14 3.99 -3.80
C GLU A 331 -26.40 2.78 -4.32
N MET A 332 -26.50 1.63 -3.65
CA MET A 332 -25.86 0.40 -4.09
C MET A 332 -26.45 -0.13 -5.40
N GLU A 333 -27.77 0.00 -5.59
CA GLU A 333 -28.43 -0.28 -6.88
C GLU A 333 -27.86 0.59 -7.99
N GLY A 334 -27.72 1.91 -7.75
CA GLY A 334 -27.08 2.83 -8.68
C GLY A 334 -25.62 2.47 -8.99
N ILE A 335 -24.84 2.13 -7.96
CA ILE A 335 -23.44 1.69 -8.10
C ILE A 335 -23.35 0.43 -8.96
N ILE A 336 -24.14 -0.60 -8.66
CA ILE A 336 -24.14 -1.85 -9.40
C ILE A 336 -24.60 -1.64 -10.84
N GLY A 337 -25.64 -0.84 -11.08
CA GLY A 337 -26.11 -0.50 -12.42
C GLY A 337 -25.01 0.16 -13.27
N LEU A 338 -24.27 1.12 -12.70
CA LEU A 338 -23.15 1.79 -13.39
C LEU A 338 -21.95 0.86 -13.63
N ILE A 339 -21.69 -0.07 -12.72
CA ILE A 339 -20.67 -1.12 -12.92
C ILE A 339 -21.05 -2.04 -14.08
N LEU A 340 -22.31 -2.46 -14.16
CA LEU A 340 -22.78 -3.27 -15.29
C LEU A 340 -22.68 -2.49 -16.60
N LYS A 341 -23.01 -1.19 -16.62
CA LYS A 341 -22.79 -0.34 -17.81
C LYS A 341 -21.32 -0.34 -18.24
N HIS A 342 -20.39 -0.12 -17.30
CA HIS A 342 -18.95 -0.20 -17.57
C HIS A 342 -18.58 -1.52 -18.25
N GLN A 343 -19.02 -2.63 -17.64
CA GLN A 343 -18.66 -3.97 -18.08
C GLN A 343 -19.26 -4.34 -19.43
N ASN A 344 -20.35 -3.68 -19.85
CA ASN A 344 -20.98 -3.83 -21.16
C ASN A 344 -20.49 -2.78 -22.18
N GLY A 345 -19.28 -2.23 -22.00
CA GLY A 345 -18.64 -1.33 -22.96
C GLY A 345 -19.07 0.13 -22.87
N GLN A 346 -19.98 0.49 -21.96
CA GLN A 346 -20.49 1.85 -21.80
C GLN A 346 -19.75 2.56 -20.65
N SER A 347 -18.50 2.96 -20.90
CA SER A 347 -17.66 3.62 -19.90
C SER A 347 -17.81 5.13 -19.92
N GLY A 348 -18.06 5.71 -18.75
CA GLY A 348 -18.10 7.16 -18.49
C GLY A 348 -17.51 7.50 -17.12
N HIS A 349 -17.38 8.79 -16.80
CA HIS A 349 -16.85 9.23 -15.50
C HIS A 349 -17.63 8.62 -14.32
N GLU A 350 -18.95 8.59 -14.42
CA GLU A 350 -19.89 8.01 -13.47
C GLU A 350 -19.64 6.51 -13.23
N THR A 351 -19.17 5.79 -14.24
CA THR A 351 -18.87 4.35 -14.10
C THR A 351 -17.58 4.09 -13.32
N TYR A 352 -16.57 4.95 -13.48
CA TYR A 352 -15.36 4.91 -12.65
C TYR A 352 -15.65 5.38 -11.22
N ASP A 353 -16.56 6.35 -11.05
CA ASP A 353 -17.02 6.81 -9.74
C ASP A 353 -17.74 5.69 -8.98
N ALA A 354 -18.60 4.93 -9.66
CA ALA A 354 -19.26 3.76 -9.08
C ALA A 354 -18.25 2.67 -8.65
N ARG A 355 -17.24 2.37 -9.47
CA ARG A 355 -16.16 1.44 -9.11
C ARG A 355 -15.34 1.94 -7.91
N ALA A 356 -15.09 3.24 -7.83
CA ALA A 356 -14.46 3.87 -6.67
C ALA A 356 -15.32 3.76 -5.39
N LYS A 357 -16.63 4.03 -5.48
CA LYS A 357 -17.55 3.84 -4.35
C LYS A 357 -17.62 2.37 -3.91
N LEU A 358 -17.69 1.42 -4.85
CA LEU A 358 -17.60 -0.01 -4.52
C LEU A 358 -16.27 -0.35 -3.82
N SER A 359 -15.17 0.29 -4.22
CA SER A 359 -13.89 0.11 -3.51
C SER A 359 -13.97 0.58 -2.06
N PHE A 360 -14.64 1.69 -1.76
CA PHE A 360 -14.82 2.18 -0.38
C PHE A 360 -15.64 1.21 0.46
N HIS A 361 -16.74 0.68 -0.09
CA HIS A 361 -17.50 -0.40 0.55
C HIS A 361 -16.60 -1.60 0.86
N ASN A 362 -15.88 -2.10 -0.14
CA ASN A 362 -15.00 -3.24 0.04
C ASN A 362 -13.90 -2.93 1.08
N HIS A 363 -13.35 -1.73 1.11
CA HIS A 363 -12.35 -1.35 2.11
C HIS A 363 -12.94 -1.34 3.52
N LEU A 364 -14.20 -0.93 3.71
CA LEU A 364 -14.88 -1.02 5.01
C LEU A 364 -15.03 -2.45 5.51
N VAL A 365 -15.37 -3.41 4.64
CA VAL A 365 -15.43 -4.84 5.04
C VAL A 365 -14.09 -5.28 5.65
N PHE A 366 -12.98 -4.86 5.04
CA PHE A 366 -11.63 -5.24 5.48
C PHE A 366 -11.20 -4.45 6.73
N ALA A 367 -11.59 -3.18 6.84
CA ALA A 367 -11.37 -2.38 8.04
C ALA A 367 -12.12 -2.96 9.25
N ASN A 368 -13.39 -3.33 9.08
CA ASN A 368 -14.20 -3.97 10.13
C ASN A 368 -13.66 -5.34 10.54
N ASN A 369 -13.01 -6.06 9.63
CA ASN A 369 -12.34 -7.31 9.96
C ASN A 369 -11.03 -7.09 10.76
N ALA A 370 -10.31 -6.00 10.46
CA ALA A 370 -9.03 -5.68 11.11
C ALA A 370 -9.22 -5.07 12.51
N ASN A 371 -10.24 -4.23 12.67
CA ASN A 371 -10.69 -3.67 13.95
C ASN A 371 -11.21 -4.80 14.83
#